data_AF-A0A520PEW5-F1
#
_entry.id   AF-A0A520PEW5-F1
#
_cell.length_a   1.000
_cell.length_b   1.000
_cell.length_c   1.000
_cell.angle_alpha   90.00
_cell.angle_beta   90.00
_cell.angle_gamma   90.00
#
_symmetry.space_group_name_H-M   'P 1'
#
loop_
_entity.id
_entity.type
_entity.pdbx_description
1 polymer ?
#
loop_
_entity_poly.entity_id
_entity_poly.type
_entity_poly.pdbx_seq_one_letter_code
_entity_poly.pdbx_strand_id
1 'polypeptide(L)' 'MSREHKRRGRGQSRTIAGIQQQAWKQPRNLYSPFEIASADQIEALHENSLRILAELGIAFLDNEALDILKEHGAKVN' A
#
# COMPACT_ATOMS: atom_id res chain seq x y z
N MET A 1 44.31 57.07 19.16
CA MET A 1 44.76 55.68 18.93
C MET A 1 43.53 54.81 18.72
N SER A 2 43.17 54.53 17.47
CA SER A 2 41.96 53.76 17.13
C SER A 2 42.30 52.27 17.15
N ARG A 3 41.58 51.47 17.96
CA ARG A 3 41.76 50.02 18.04
C ARG A 3 41.01 49.36 16.90
N GLU A 4 41.74 48.91 15.89
CA GLU A 4 41.20 48.15 14.77
C GLU A 4 40.86 46.72 15.23
N HIS A 5 39.55 46.44 15.38
CA HIS A 5 39.05 45.14 15.78
C HIS A 5 39.04 44.19 14.56
N LYS A 6 40.16 43.50 14.35
CA LYS A 6 40.31 42.48 13.31
C LYS A 6 39.42 41.27 13.65
N ARG A 7 38.25 41.17 13.00
CA ARG A 7 37.36 40.00 13.09
C ARG A 7 38.13 38.75 12.69
N ARG A 8 38.36 37.87 13.66
CA ARG A 8 39.07 36.60 13.49
C ARG A 8 38.26 35.65 12.59
N GLY A 9 38.91 35.26 11.50
CA GLY A 9 38.69 34.09 10.64
C GLY A 9 37.36 33.33 10.71
N ARG A 10 36.57 33.46 9.64
CA ARG A 10 35.76 32.35 9.11
C ARG A 10 36.73 31.27 8.60
N GLY A 11 37.24 30.45 9.51
CA GLY A 11 38.10 29.32 9.18
C GLY A 11 37.26 28.08 8.87
N GLN A 12 37.19 27.75 7.58
CA GLN A 12 36.95 26.37 7.08
C GLN A 12 35.58 25.78 7.40
N SER A 13 34.55 26.21 6.65
CA SER A 13 33.36 25.37 6.47
C SER A 13 33.82 24.08 5.80
N ARG A 14 33.81 22.96 6.52
CA ARG A 14 34.05 21.63 5.94
C ARG A 14 32.99 21.43 4.86
N THR A 15 33.37 21.53 3.59
CA THR A 15 32.53 21.09 2.48
C THR A 15 32.50 19.57 2.52
N ILE A 16 31.60 19.03 3.34
CA ILE A 16 31.18 17.64 3.21
C ILE A 16 30.52 17.58 1.84
N ALA A 17 31.09 16.80 0.91
CA ALA A 17 30.40 16.47 -0.32
C ALA A 17 29.08 15.80 0.10
N GLY A 18 27.97 16.53 -0.06
CA GLY A 18 26.65 16.05 0.34
C GLY A 18 26.32 14.74 -0.37
N ILE A 19 25.56 13.88 0.29
CA ILE A 19 25.04 12.65 -0.34
C ILE A 19 24.22 13.07 -1.56
N GLN A 20 24.62 12.61 -2.74
CA GLN A 20 23.89 12.88 -3.99
C GLN A 20 22.59 12.07 -3.97
N GLN A 21 21.48 12.75 -3.66
CA GLN A 21 20.16 12.13 -3.71
C GLN A 21 19.81 11.80 -5.16
N GLN A 22 19.45 10.54 -5.43
CA GLN A 22 18.92 10.16 -6.73
C GLN A 22 17.51 10.75 -6.93
N ALA A 23 17.11 10.91 -8.19
CA ALA A 23 15.76 11.36 -8.52
C ALA A 23 14.70 10.47 -7.83
N TRP A 24 13.69 11.09 -7.25
CA TRP A 24 12.57 10.37 -6.65
C TRP A 24 11.88 9.51 -7.70
N LYS A 25 11.68 8.23 -7.38
CA LYS A 25 10.94 7.26 -8.19
C LYS A 25 10.20 6.29 -7.28
N GLN A 26 9.09 5.75 -7.78
CA GLN A 26 8.35 4.71 -7.07
C GLN A 26 9.23 3.46 -6.92
N PRO A 27 9.49 2.96 -5.69
CA PRO A 27 10.17 1.70 -5.50
C PRO A 27 9.33 0.56 -6.12
N ARG A 28 9.97 -0.32 -6.89
CA ARG A 28 9.34 -1.54 -7.39
C ARG A 28 9.90 -2.72 -6.61
N ASN A 29 9.01 -3.56 -6.08
CA ASN A 29 9.42 -4.85 -5.54
C ASN A 29 9.78 -5.78 -6.70
N LEU A 30 11.03 -6.25 -6.74
CA LEU A 30 11.54 -7.18 -7.76
C LEU A 30 11.41 -8.64 -7.33
N TYR A 31 11.11 -8.88 -6.05
CA TYR A 31 10.93 -10.22 -5.52
C TYR A 31 9.53 -10.73 -5.82
N SER A 32 9.43 -12.04 -6.03
CA SER A 32 8.14 -12.72 -6.04
C SER A 32 7.39 -12.46 -4.72
N PRO A 33 6.05 -12.42 -4.76
CA PRO A 33 5.26 -12.38 -3.54
C PRO A 33 5.68 -13.49 -2.58
N PHE A 34 5.75 -13.15 -1.29
CA PHE A 34 6.00 -14.15 -0.27
C PHE A 34 4.76 -15.02 -0.07
N GLU A 35 4.92 -16.34 -0.11
CA GLU A 35 3.84 -17.29 0.09
C GLU A 35 3.56 -17.44 1.60
N ILE A 36 2.52 -16.77 2.08
CA ILE A 36 2.13 -16.75 3.51
C ILE A 36 1.32 -18.00 3.89
N ALA A 37 0.64 -18.61 2.92
CA ALA A 37 -0.22 -19.78 3.09
C ALA A 37 0.04 -20.77 1.97
N SER A 38 -0.14 -22.07 2.24
CA SER A 38 -0.05 -23.11 1.21
C SER A 38 -1.23 -23.03 0.24
N ALA A 39 -1.11 -23.69 -0.93
CA ALA A 39 -2.20 -23.78 -1.90
C ALA A 39 -3.47 -24.39 -1.28
N ASP A 40 -3.33 -25.46 -0.49
CA ASP A 40 -4.45 -26.11 0.20
C ASP A 40 -5.14 -25.19 1.21
N GLN A 41 -4.38 -24.32 1.90
CA GLN A 41 -4.94 -23.34 2.83
C GLN A 41 -5.72 -22.24 2.09
N ILE A 42 -5.23 -21.81 0.93
CA ILE A 42 -5.93 -20.86 0.07
C ILE A 42 -7.23 -21.49 -0.44
N GLU A 43 -7.18 -22.75 -0.88
CA GLU A 43 -8.37 -23.47 -1.34
C GLU A 43 -9.40 -23.63 -0.22
N ALA A 44 -8.95 -23.96 0.99
CA ALA A 44 -9.83 -24.02 2.15
C ALA A 44 -10.50 -22.67 2.46
N LEU A 45 -9.79 -21.55 2.28
CA LEU A 45 -10.39 -20.21 2.42
C LEU A 45 -11.38 -19.92 1.31
N HIS A 46 -11.09 -20.33 0.07
CA HIS A 46 -11.96 -20.15 -1.08
C HIS A 46 -13.31 -20.86 -0.88
N GLU A 47 -13.27 -22.17 -0.59
CA GLU A 47 -14.46 -22.99 -0.37
C GLU A 47 -15.31 -22.49 0.80
N ASN A 48 -14.66 -22.10 1.91
CA ASN A 48 -15.38 -21.52 3.05
C ASN A 48 -16.05 -20.18 2.69
N SER A 49 -15.37 -19.35 1.90
CA SER A 49 -15.92 -18.07 1.44
C SER A 49 -17.15 -18.28 0.55
N LEU A 50 -17.08 -19.23 -0.39
CA LEU A 50 -18.22 -19.59 -1.23
C LEU A 50 -19.39 -20.12 -0.41
N ARG A 51 -19.12 -20.98 0.58
CA ARG A 51 -20.15 -21.47 1.50
C ARG A 51 -20.83 -20.33 2.24
N ILE A 52 -20.06 -19.37 2.78
CA ILE A 52 -20.62 -18.18 3.44
C ILE A 52 -21.52 -17.41 2.48
N LEU A 53 -21.06 -17.15 1.25
CA LEU A 53 -21.84 -16.42 0.24
C LEU A 53 -23.13 -17.16 -0.14
N ALA A 54 -23.11 -18.49 -0.24
CA ALA A 54 -24.25 -19.30 -0.62
C ALA A 54 -25.26 -19.50 0.51
N GLU A 55 -24.79 -19.72 1.75
CA GLU A 55 -25.63 -20.08 2.90
C GLU A 55 -26.10 -18.86 3.70
N LEU A 56 -25.21 -17.89 3.93
CA LEU A 56 -25.51 -16.68 4.72
C LEU A 56 -25.87 -15.50 3.82
N GLY A 57 -25.19 -15.34 2.69
CA GLY A 57 -25.37 -14.23 1.77
C GLY A 57 -24.75 -12.91 2.24
N ILE A 58 -25.05 -11.83 1.52
CA ILE A 58 -24.59 -10.47 1.80
C ILE A 58 -25.77 -9.51 1.63
N ALA A 59 -25.91 -8.56 2.56
CA ALA A 59 -26.92 -7.51 2.46
C ALA A 59 -26.45 -6.39 1.52
N PHE A 60 -27.14 -6.25 0.38
CA PHE A 60 -27.04 -5.09 -0.50
C PHE A 60 -28.20 -4.15 -0.21
N LEU A 61 -27.89 -2.90 0.15
CA LEU A 61 -28.87 -1.89 0.56
C LEU A 61 -29.38 -1.04 -0.61
N ASP A 62 -28.79 -1.21 -1.78
CA ASP A 62 -29.14 -0.49 -2.99
C ASP A 62 -30.02 -1.36 -3.91
N ASN A 63 -31.12 -0.78 -4.41
CA ASN A 63 -32.09 -1.52 -5.20
C ASN A 63 -31.57 -1.90 -6.60
N GLU A 64 -30.77 -1.03 -7.22
CA GLU A 64 -30.16 -1.31 -8.53
C GLU A 64 -29.19 -2.49 -8.43
N ALA A 65 -28.38 -2.54 -7.36
CA ALA A 65 -27.52 -3.69 -7.09
C ALA A 65 -28.31 -5.01 -6.95
N LEU A 66 -29.48 -4.99 -6.28
CA LEU A 66 -30.32 -6.18 -6.15
C LEU A 66 -30.89 -6.64 -7.50
N ASP A 67 -31.30 -5.71 -8.37
CA ASP A 67 -31.80 -6.02 -9.70
C ASP A 67 -30.71 -6.66 -10.57
N ILE A 68 -29.50 -6.11 -10.56
CA ILE A 68 -28.33 -6.67 -11.28
C ILE A 68 -28.02 -8.08 -10.78
N LEU A 69 -27.99 -8.28 -9.46
CA LEU A 69 -27.71 -9.59 -8.87
C LEU A 69 -28.76 -10.64 -9.29
N LYS A 70 -30.04 -10.25 -9.29
CA LYS A 70 -31.14 -11.12 -9.71
C LYS A 70 -31.07 -11.45 -11.21
N GLU A 71 -30.72 -10.49 -12.06
CA GLU A 71 -30.50 -10.72 -13.49
C GLU A 71 -29.39 -11.75 -13.75
N HIS A 72 -28.33 -11.71 -12.94
CA HIS A 72 -27.24 -12.69 -12.99
C HIS A 72 -27.50 -13.99 -12.21
N GLY A 73 -28.75 -14.23 -11.78
CA GLY A 73 -29.18 -15.50 -11.19
C GLY A 73 -28.88 -15.66 -9.70
N ALA A 74 -28.48 -14.60 -9.01
CA ALA A 74 -28.38 -14.62 -7.56
C ALA A 74 -29.79 -14.67 -6.94
N LYS A 75 -29.92 -15.41 -5.83
CA LYS A 75 -31.16 -15.46 -5.06
C LYS A 75 -31.28 -14.20 -4.20
N VAL A 76 -32.26 -13.36 -4.50
CA VAL A 76 -32.62 -12.16 -3.72
C VAL A 76 -33.93 -12.41 -2.98
N ASN A 77 -33.95 -12.13 -1.68
CA ASN A 77 -35.13 -12.29 -0.80
C ASN A 77 -35.66 -10.94 -0.33
#